data_AF-A0A136KG22-F1
#
_entry.id   AF-A0A136KG22-F1
#
_cell.length_a   1.000
_cell.length_b   1.000
_cell.length_c   1.000
_cell.angle_alpha   90.00
_cell.angle_beta   90.00
_cell.angle_gamma   90.00
#
_symmetry.space_group_name_H-M   'P 1'
#
loop_
_entity.id
_entity.type
_entity.pdbx_description
1 polymer ?
#
loop_
_entity_poly.entity_id
_entity_poly.type
_entity_poly.pdbx_seq_one_letter_code
_entity_poly.pdbx_strand_id
1 'polypeptide(L)'
;MRTKSLDKSVKDFAKILSDITISKQNPNTKIEKLYLDKQIDADPRLVKKYNYVKATHSDFLKTGDKLSFNGSLTRFAKYQVKRAVSPVRSFKSFVLNLIQSTVSVSKNLISRVKLELFILGNTKLFSSDIFDTLVRREVHPDEIKLRSSWMMKLKFNNYAKRLSVLELFELRRSVESKIGAENVAQGKDHEYELEQVFEQVLRIITPDRSKLFYQDNARQLAEWEMQHEMKVLYPDRFGQSVFKRIKAETKILLSDFYMTKEALNKILPLKDIRSEIKQIVSSADTRLNKISGRAYDHLHRRFKVNPSEHKHLGDNKWSDFEKPASIGIKSALFINPKEEEKRAALNEAFSQRLNKEGFPYKEEMESLLNEIKVPEGYSKEESELFKLGTKYSPIYFFYVLQLWETAYKLGIETIHYFTREGIFFKKIHDQFAKQSFFPFKEIKSDLIEVSRMSTFAASVGSVEFYELKRIWNQYKYQSINSFLVTLGIDPALFAEDIQKFKIDPEKEVEIWKVAKYQDLFADKNFVEKIARYAQ
;
A
#
# COMPACT_ATOMS: atom_id res chain seq x y z
N MET A 1 -29.81 33.69 -25.30
CA MET A 1 -28.59 32.95 -24.86
C MET A 1 -28.85 31.58 -24.21
N ARG A 2 -29.99 31.31 -23.53
CA ARG A 2 -30.30 30.00 -22.92
C ARG A 2 -30.55 28.83 -23.90
N THR A 3 -31.00 29.09 -25.13
CA THR A 3 -31.39 28.08 -26.13
C THR A 3 -30.21 27.36 -26.78
N LYS A 4 -29.11 28.06 -27.09
CA LYS A 4 -27.91 27.46 -27.71
C LYS A 4 -27.18 26.47 -26.77
N SER A 5 -27.25 26.65 -25.46
CA SER A 5 -26.60 25.75 -24.48
C SER A 5 -27.38 24.42 -24.30
N LEU A 6 -28.71 24.50 -24.43
CA LEU A 6 -29.61 23.34 -24.37
C LEU A 6 -29.41 22.45 -25.61
N ASP A 7 -29.26 23.07 -26.77
CA ASP A 7 -29.09 22.40 -28.07
C ASP A 7 -27.75 21.64 -28.15
N LYS A 8 -26.67 22.18 -27.55
CA LYS A 8 -25.39 21.47 -27.42
C LYS A 8 -25.48 20.28 -26.46
N SER A 9 -26.14 20.45 -25.31
CA SER A 9 -26.32 19.38 -24.32
C SER A 9 -27.16 18.22 -24.85
N VAL A 10 -28.18 18.52 -25.66
CA VAL A 10 -29.01 17.53 -26.36
C VAL A 10 -28.23 16.81 -27.46
N LYS A 11 -27.36 17.52 -28.20
CA LYS A 11 -26.47 16.90 -29.20
C LYS A 11 -25.41 16.00 -28.56
N ASP A 12 -24.80 16.42 -27.46
CA ASP A 12 -23.83 15.62 -26.70
C ASP A 12 -24.49 14.36 -26.11
N PHE A 13 -25.73 14.47 -25.62
CA PHE A 13 -26.50 13.31 -25.13
C PHE A 13 -26.98 12.39 -26.26
N ALA A 14 -27.37 12.94 -27.42
CA ALA A 14 -27.71 12.16 -28.61
C ALA A 14 -26.50 11.41 -29.17
N LYS A 15 -25.30 11.99 -29.07
CA LYS A 15 -24.04 11.32 -29.41
C LYS A 15 -23.75 10.16 -28.46
N ILE A 16 -23.89 10.36 -27.14
CA ILE A 16 -23.75 9.30 -26.13
C ILE A 16 -24.75 8.15 -26.38
N LEU A 17 -26.03 8.47 -26.66
CA LEU A 17 -27.04 7.45 -26.99
C LEU A 17 -26.74 6.74 -28.32
N SER A 18 -26.25 7.44 -29.33
CA SER A 18 -25.79 6.86 -30.60
C SER A 18 -24.65 5.88 -30.35
N ASP A 19 -23.66 6.26 -29.55
CA ASP A 19 -22.50 5.42 -29.21
C ASP A 19 -22.93 4.16 -28.41
N ILE A 20 -23.92 4.29 -27.52
CA ILE A 20 -24.54 3.17 -26.77
C ILE A 20 -25.35 2.25 -27.69
N THR A 21 -26.06 2.80 -28.68
CA THR A 21 -26.93 2.03 -29.59
C THR A 21 -26.11 1.25 -30.60
N ILE A 22 -24.98 1.81 -31.06
CA ILE A 22 -24.00 1.13 -31.92
C ILE A 22 -23.36 -0.06 -31.17
N SER A 23 -23.16 0.05 -29.86
CA SER A 23 -22.60 -1.04 -29.03
C SER A 23 -23.56 -2.22 -28.80
N LYS A 24 -24.85 -2.11 -29.15
CA LYS A 24 -25.85 -3.18 -28.97
C LYS A 24 -25.96 -4.14 -30.16
N GLN A 25 -25.25 -3.89 -31.26
CA GLN A 25 -25.04 -4.92 -32.29
C GLN A 25 -23.87 -5.82 -31.87
N ASN A 26 -24.21 -6.86 -31.11
CA ASN A 26 -23.38 -8.02 -30.75
C ASN A 26 -22.29 -7.79 -29.66
N PRO A 27 -22.46 -8.27 -28.41
CA PRO A 27 -21.52 -8.01 -27.31
C PRO A 27 -20.15 -8.69 -27.40
N ASN A 28 -19.92 -9.63 -28.33
CA ASN A 28 -18.70 -10.47 -28.33
C ASN A 28 -17.70 -10.27 -29.49
N THR A 29 -17.92 -9.41 -30.48
CA THR A 29 -17.09 -9.45 -31.72
C THR A 29 -16.19 -8.24 -31.99
N LYS A 30 -15.86 -7.44 -30.97
CA LYS A 30 -14.79 -6.42 -31.09
C LYS A 30 -13.69 -6.47 -30.03
N ILE A 31 -13.85 -7.31 -29.00
CA ILE A 31 -12.81 -7.56 -27.98
C ILE A 31 -12.04 -8.87 -28.30
N GLU A 32 -12.67 -9.86 -28.94
CA GLU A 32 -11.97 -11.07 -29.43
C GLU A 32 -11.20 -10.84 -30.75
N LYS A 33 -11.57 -9.82 -31.53
CA LYS A 33 -10.90 -9.51 -32.81
C LYS A 33 -9.61 -8.70 -32.67
N LEU A 34 -9.17 -8.45 -31.43
CA LEU A 34 -7.89 -7.81 -31.12
C LEU A 34 -6.95 -8.72 -30.31
N TYR A 35 -7.30 -10.00 -30.13
CA TYR A 35 -6.50 -10.93 -29.33
C TYR A 35 -6.24 -12.31 -29.94
N LEU A 36 -6.76 -12.63 -31.13
CA LEU A 36 -6.61 -13.96 -31.75
C LEU A 36 -6.33 -13.93 -33.27
N ASP A 37 -5.51 -12.97 -33.72
CA ASP A 37 -4.74 -13.15 -34.96
C ASP A 37 -3.51 -14.01 -34.65
N LYS A 38 -3.67 -15.33 -34.76
CA LYS A 38 -2.72 -16.25 -35.41
C LYS A 38 -3.31 -17.66 -35.50
N GLN A 39 -3.69 -18.01 -36.73
CA GLN A 39 -3.76 -19.34 -37.36
C GLN A 39 -4.78 -20.36 -36.82
N ILE A 40 -5.71 -20.80 -37.69
CA ILE A 40 -5.84 -22.17 -38.26
C ILE A 40 -7.17 -22.30 -39.03
N ASP A 41 -7.11 -23.06 -40.13
CA ASP A 41 -8.11 -23.34 -41.17
C ASP A 41 -9.46 -23.94 -40.73
N ALA A 42 -10.45 -23.76 -41.61
CA ALA A 42 -11.88 -23.98 -41.43
C ALA A 42 -12.34 -25.46 -41.35
N ASP A 43 -13.30 -25.76 -40.45
CA ASP A 43 -14.07 -27.01 -40.40
C ASP A 43 -15.41 -26.89 -41.18
N PRO A 44 -15.63 -27.66 -42.27
CA PRO A 44 -16.86 -27.67 -43.07
C PRO A 44 -18.15 -28.08 -42.32
N ARG A 45 -18.06 -28.64 -41.11
CA ARG A 45 -19.23 -29.08 -40.32
C ARG A 45 -20.00 -27.92 -39.69
N LEU A 46 -19.35 -26.78 -39.43
CA LEU A 46 -19.98 -25.57 -38.88
C LEU A 46 -20.87 -24.85 -39.91
N VAL A 47 -20.53 -24.94 -41.20
CA VAL A 47 -21.30 -24.33 -42.30
C VAL A 47 -22.66 -25.02 -42.49
N LYS A 48 -22.76 -26.32 -42.21
CA LYS A 48 -24.01 -27.09 -42.37
C LYS A 48 -25.05 -26.76 -41.28
N LYS A 49 -24.60 -26.38 -40.07
CA LYS A 49 -25.47 -25.98 -38.94
C LYS A 49 -26.08 -24.58 -39.14
N TYR A 50 -25.36 -23.69 -39.84
CA TYR A 50 -25.85 -22.36 -40.19
C TYR A 50 -27.01 -22.40 -41.20
N ASN A 51 -27.00 -23.35 -42.14
CA ASN A 51 -28.02 -23.44 -43.19
C ASN A 51 -29.34 -24.10 -42.74
N TYR A 52 -29.35 -24.89 -41.66
CA TYR A 52 -30.57 -25.48 -41.10
C TYR A 52 -31.44 -24.44 -40.35
N VAL A 53 -30.81 -23.49 -39.67
CA VAL A 53 -31.49 -22.38 -38.96
C VAL A 53 -32.13 -21.38 -39.94
N LYS A 54 -31.60 -21.30 -41.17
CA LYS A 54 -32.13 -20.41 -42.21
C LYS A 54 -33.42 -20.93 -42.86
N ALA A 55 -33.68 -22.24 -42.79
CA ALA A 55 -34.86 -22.86 -43.44
C ALA A 55 -36.13 -22.83 -42.57
N THR A 56 -36.02 -22.72 -41.25
CA THR A 56 -37.18 -22.70 -40.32
C THR A 56 -37.80 -21.30 -40.12
N HIS A 57 -37.33 -20.29 -40.84
CA HIS A 57 -37.90 -18.94 -40.84
C HIS A 57 -38.83 -18.65 -42.04
N SER A 58 -39.01 -19.62 -42.95
CA SER A 58 -39.81 -19.44 -44.17
C SER A 58 -41.30 -19.75 -44.01
N ASP A 59 -41.73 -20.42 -42.93
CA ASP A 59 -43.14 -20.83 -42.75
C ASP A 59 -43.93 -19.93 -41.78
N PHE A 60 -43.29 -18.92 -41.17
CA PHE A 60 -43.96 -17.98 -40.25
C PHE A 60 -44.66 -16.80 -40.96
N LEU A 61 -44.69 -16.77 -42.30
CA LEU A 61 -45.24 -15.68 -43.13
C LEU A 61 -46.52 -16.04 -43.88
N LYS A 62 -47.42 -16.83 -43.29
CA LYS A 62 -48.77 -17.03 -43.81
C LYS A 62 -49.82 -16.95 -42.70
N THR A 63 -50.08 -15.75 -42.18
CA THR A 63 -51.40 -15.19 -41.77
C THR A 63 -51.25 -13.99 -40.81
N GLY A 64 -51.78 -12.82 -41.23
CA GLY A 64 -52.47 -11.81 -40.41
C GLY A 64 -51.78 -11.09 -39.24
N ASP A 65 -51.38 -9.84 -39.48
CA ASP A 65 -51.26 -8.71 -38.54
C ASP A 65 -50.34 -8.76 -37.30
N LYS A 66 -49.19 -8.05 -37.39
CA LYS A 66 -48.85 -6.88 -36.55
C LYS A 66 -47.46 -6.28 -36.89
N LEU A 67 -47.47 -4.95 -37.00
CA LEU A 67 -46.37 -3.99 -37.21
C LEU A 67 -44.97 -4.41 -36.72
N SER A 68 -43.99 -4.31 -37.62
CA SER A 68 -42.57 -4.62 -37.38
C SER A 68 -41.82 -3.53 -36.63
N PHE A 69 -41.04 -3.99 -35.66
CA PHE A 69 -40.31 -3.27 -34.63
C PHE A 69 -38.89 -2.94 -35.16
N ASN A 70 -38.70 -1.78 -35.81
CA ASN A 70 -37.37 -1.16 -35.99
C ASN A 70 -37.47 0.24 -36.64
N GLY A 71 -38.54 0.55 -37.36
CA GLY A 71 -38.80 1.91 -37.87
C GLY A 71 -39.61 2.81 -36.93
N SER A 72 -40.29 2.22 -35.94
CA SER A 72 -41.28 2.90 -35.10
C SER A 72 -40.67 3.67 -33.93
N LEU A 73 -39.62 3.16 -33.26
CA LEU A 73 -38.99 3.84 -32.12
C LEU A 73 -38.32 5.16 -32.49
N THR A 74 -37.66 5.23 -33.65
CA THR A 74 -36.99 6.45 -34.14
C THR A 74 -38.00 7.49 -34.61
N ARG A 75 -39.13 7.08 -35.19
CA ARG A 75 -40.24 7.99 -35.53
C ARG A 75 -41.03 8.42 -34.28
N PHE A 76 -41.25 7.52 -33.32
CA PHE A 76 -41.94 7.83 -32.06
C PHE A 76 -41.14 8.80 -31.19
N ALA A 77 -39.81 8.61 -31.10
CA ALA A 77 -38.90 9.53 -30.44
C ALA A 77 -38.86 10.90 -31.14
N LYS A 78 -38.76 10.95 -32.48
CA LYS A 78 -38.81 12.22 -33.23
C LYS A 78 -40.18 12.94 -33.14
N TYR A 79 -41.27 12.17 -33.09
CA TYR A 79 -42.64 12.69 -32.99
C TYR A 79 -42.92 13.27 -31.60
N GLN A 80 -42.44 12.64 -30.53
CA GLN A 80 -42.62 13.13 -29.16
C GLN A 80 -41.68 14.30 -28.81
N VAL A 81 -40.45 14.32 -29.35
CA VAL A 81 -39.49 15.43 -29.17
C VAL A 81 -40.02 16.74 -29.81
N LYS A 82 -40.77 16.65 -30.91
CA LYS A 82 -41.46 17.82 -31.50
C LYS A 82 -42.57 18.40 -30.61
N ARG A 83 -43.13 17.61 -29.69
CA ARG A 83 -44.25 18.01 -28.83
C ARG A 83 -43.80 18.49 -27.44
N ALA A 84 -42.54 18.27 -27.06
CA ALA A 84 -41.98 18.67 -25.77
C ALA A 84 -41.35 20.07 -25.82
N VAL A 85 -42.14 21.09 -26.17
CA VAL A 85 -41.78 22.51 -25.96
C VAL A 85 -42.37 22.94 -24.61
N SER A 86 -41.77 22.52 -23.48
CA SER A 86 -41.99 23.04 -22.11
C SER A 86 -40.98 22.41 -21.12
N PRO A 87 -40.49 23.11 -20.08
CA PRO A 87 -39.07 23.17 -19.75
C PRO A 87 -38.54 22.03 -18.85
N VAL A 88 -37.34 21.55 -19.19
CA VAL A 88 -36.22 20.96 -18.39
C VAL A 88 -36.52 19.86 -17.36
N ARG A 89 -37.65 19.86 -16.64
CA ARG A 89 -38.09 18.77 -15.74
C ARG A 89 -38.55 17.53 -16.53
N SER A 90 -39.19 17.72 -17.69
CA SER A 90 -39.76 16.63 -18.49
C SER A 90 -38.70 15.74 -19.15
N PHE A 91 -37.58 16.30 -19.61
CA PHE A 91 -36.54 15.53 -20.32
C PHE A 91 -35.75 14.60 -19.38
N LYS A 92 -35.43 15.05 -18.16
CA LYS A 92 -34.75 14.20 -17.15
C LYS A 92 -35.63 13.01 -16.75
N SER A 93 -36.92 13.26 -16.52
CA SER A 93 -37.89 12.19 -16.20
C SER A 93 -38.09 11.25 -17.39
N PHE A 94 -38.13 11.78 -18.62
CA PHE A 94 -38.24 11.00 -19.84
C PHE A 94 -37.05 10.07 -20.05
N VAL A 95 -35.81 10.55 -19.89
CA VAL A 95 -34.60 9.73 -20.02
C VAL A 95 -34.56 8.62 -18.97
N LEU A 96 -34.89 8.94 -17.71
CA LEU A 96 -34.92 7.94 -16.63
C LEU A 96 -36.00 6.88 -16.87
N ASN A 97 -37.19 7.29 -17.31
CA ASN A 97 -38.29 6.38 -17.63
C ASN A 97 -37.97 5.50 -18.85
N LEU A 98 -37.34 6.05 -19.90
CA LEU A 98 -36.94 5.29 -21.10
C LEU A 98 -35.89 4.22 -20.77
N ILE A 99 -34.95 4.53 -19.86
CA ILE A 99 -33.94 3.58 -19.39
C ILE A 99 -34.56 2.49 -18.51
N GLN A 100 -35.55 2.84 -17.68
CA GLN A 100 -36.30 1.88 -16.86
C GLN A 100 -37.22 0.97 -17.69
N SER A 101 -37.79 1.46 -18.79
CA SER A 101 -38.73 0.72 -19.64
C SER A 101 -38.06 -0.21 -20.66
N THR A 102 -36.73 -0.19 -20.78
CA THR A 102 -35.99 -1.02 -21.74
C THR A 102 -35.31 -2.17 -21.01
N VAL A 103 -35.84 -3.38 -21.17
CA VAL A 103 -35.31 -4.63 -20.59
C VAL A 103 -33.82 -4.77 -20.94
N SER A 104 -33.00 -5.10 -19.92
CA SER A 104 -31.55 -5.34 -19.93
C SER A 104 -30.58 -4.14 -20.00
N VAL A 105 -30.92 -2.99 -19.41
CA VAL A 105 -29.87 -1.99 -19.10
C VAL A 105 -29.10 -2.42 -17.85
N SER A 106 -27.80 -2.71 -17.99
CA SER A 106 -26.95 -3.05 -16.85
C SER A 106 -26.95 -1.92 -15.81
N LYS A 107 -26.96 -2.25 -14.50
CA LYS A 107 -26.92 -1.28 -13.39
C LYS A 107 -25.78 -0.25 -13.54
N ASN A 108 -24.69 -0.63 -14.20
CA ASN A 108 -23.55 0.22 -14.52
C ASN A 108 -23.90 1.36 -15.49
N LEU A 109 -24.72 1.10 -16.51
CA LEU A 109 -25.11 2.12 -17.48
C LEU A 109 -26.02 3.18 -16.85
N ILE A 110 -26.98 2.76 -16.02
CA ILE A 110 -27.85 3.69 -15.27
C ILE A 110 -27.02 4.60 -14.38
N SER A 111 -26.05 4.04 -13.66
CA SER A 111 -25.18 4.80 -12.75
C SER A 111 -24.32 5.80 -13.52
N ARG A 112 -23.75 5.41 -14.68
CA ARG A 112 -23.03 6.33 -15.56
C ARG A 112 -23.90 7.47 -16.09
N VAL A 113 -25.12 7.18 -16.56
CA VAL A 113 -26.03 8.24 -17.04
C VAL A 113 -26.41 9.20 -15.91
N LYS A 114 -26.68 8.69 -14.71
CA LYS A 114 -26.95 9.53 -13.53
C LYS A 114 -25.78 10.46 -13.22
N LEU A 115 -24.55 9.95 -13.28
CA LEU A 115 -23.34 10.73 -13.05
C LEU A 115 -23.13 11.79 -14.13
N GLU A 116 -23.36 11.46 -15.40
CA GLU A 116 -23.31 12.44 -16.50
C GLU A 116 -24.34 13.56 -16.32
N LEU A 117 -25.59 13.22 -15.96
CA LEU A 117 -26.63 14.20 -15.63
C LEU A 117 -26.28 15.05 -14.39
N PHE A 118 -25.50 14.48 -13.46
CA PHE A 118 -25.00 15.20 -12.29
C PHE A 118 -23.97 16.27 -12.69
N ILE A 119 -23.01 15.89 -13.54
CA ILE A 119 -21.95 16.78 -14.07
C ILE A 119 -22.57 17.98 -14.79
N LEU A 120 -23.66 17.79 -15.53
CA LEU A 120 -24.36 18.86 -16.24
C LEU A 120 -24.88 19.98 -15.33
N GLY A 121 -24.84 21.20 -15.86
CA GLY A 121 -25.29 22.44 -15.20
C GLY A 121 -24.22 23.08 -14.31
N ASN A 122 -24.26 24.40 -14.18
CA ASN A 122 -23.39 25.16 -13.28
C ASN A 122 -23.93 25.12 -11.84
N THR A 123 -23.06 25.34 -10.86
CA THR A 123 -23.40 25.45 -9.45
C THR A 123 -22.52 26.51 -8.77
N LYS A 124 -22.94 27.09 -7.66
CA LYS A 124 -22.08 28.06 -6.96
C LYS A 124 -20.98 27.33 -6.20
N LEU A 125 -21.38 26.33 -5.42
CA LEU A 125 -20.47 25.51 -4.63
C LEU A 125 -20.48 24.08 -5.15
N PHE A 126 -19.29 23.53 -5.36
CA PHE A 126 -19.09 22.11 -5.51
C PHE A 126 -18.15 21.61 -4.41
N SER A 127 -18.54 20.55 -3.71
CA SER A 127 -17.65 19.83 -2.81
C SER A 127 -17.51 18.38 -3.25
N SER A 128 -16.33 17.81 -3.04
CA SER A 128 -16.08 16.39 -3.25
C SER A 128 -15.51 15.78 -1.97
N ASP A 129 -15.88 14.55 -1.68
CA ASP A 129 -15.08 13.72 -0.80
C ASP A 129 -13.69 13.46 -1.42
N ILE A 130 -12.74 13.06 -0.58
CA ILE A 130 -11.34 12.80 -0.94
C ILE A 130 -11.09 11.31 -1.12
N PHE A 131 -11.29 10.52 -0.06
CA PHE A 131 -10.89 9.12 -0.01
C PHE A 131 -11.96 8.23 -0.64
N ASP A 132 -11.57 7.18 -1.34
CA ASP A 132 -12.50 6.33 -2.12
C ASP A 132 -13.29 7.09 -3.22
N THR A 133 -13.01 8.38 -3.41
CA THR A 133 -13.59 9.24 -4.46
C THR A 133 -12.52 9.78 -5.40
N LEU A 134 -11.53 10.51 -4.87
CA LEU A 134 -10.46 11.14 -5.67
C LEU A 134 -9.11 10.46 -5.50
N VAL A 135 -8.91 9.79 -4.37
CA VAL A 135 -7.71 9.01 -4.05
C VAL A 135 -8.12 7.65 -3.49
N ARG A 136 -7.25 6.66 -3.69
CA ARG A 136 -7.40 5.26 -3.24
C ARG A 136 -6.18 4.85 -2.45
N ARG A 137 -6.31 3.79 -1.66
CA ARG A 137 -5.22 3.20 -0.87
C ARG A 137 -4.83 1.84 -1.43
N GLU A 138 -3.54 1.53 -1.38
CA GLU A 138 -3.03 0.19 -1.68
C GLU A 138 -3.28 -0.80 -0.55
N VAL A 139 -3.60 -0.30 0.65
CA VAL A 139 -3.78 -1.08 1.88
C VAL A 139 -5.08 -0.68 2.59
N HIS A 140 -5.53 -1.52 3.52
CA HIS A 140 -6.65 -1.17 4.40
C HIS A 140 -6.28 0.05 5.28
N PRO A 141 -7.20 0.99 5.56
CA PRO A 141 -6.89 2.20 6.35
C PRO A 141 -6.28 1.92 7.73
N ASP A 142 -6.73 0.87 8.42
CA ASP A 142 -6.19 0.52 9.75
C ASP A 142 -4.79 -0.12 9.71
N GLU A 143 -4.26 -0.47 8.54
CA GLU A 143 -2.86 -0.92 8.38
C GLU A 143 -1.88 0.21 8.72
N ILE A 144 -2.27 1.42 8.36
CA ILE A 144 -1.53 2.64 8.63
C ILE A 144 -1.49 2.88 10.14
N LYS A 145 -2.60 2.58 10.83
CA LYS A 145 -2.66 2.61 12.28
C LYS A 145 -1.79 1.52 12.92
N LEU A 146 -1.82 0.28 12.44
CA LEU A 146 -0.92 -0.78 12.91
C LEU A 146 0.57 -0.41 12.73
N ARG A 147 0.91 0.18 11.58
CA ARG A 147 2.26 0.70 11.31
C ARG A 147 2.65 1.76 12.34
N SER A 148 1.78 2.72 12.62
CA SER A 148 2.03 3.76 13.63
C SER A 148 2.21 3.19 15.03
N SER A 149 1.42 2.16 15.40
CA SER A 149 1.55 1.45 16.68
C SER A 149 2.89 0.72 16.78
N TRP A 150 3.36 0.12 15.69
CA TRP A 150 4.70 -0.46 15.64
C TRP A 150 5.79 0.63 15.81
N MET A 151 5.65 1.80 15.17
CA MET A 151 6.59 2.91 15.34
C MET A 151 6.59 3.48 16.75
N MET A 152 5.43 3.59 17.37
CA MET A 152 5.29 3.96 18.77
C MET A 152 5.99 2.94 19.68
N LYS A 153 5.80 1.63 19.43
CA LYS A 153 6.48 0.57 20.19
C LYS A 153 8.00 0.68 20.08
N LEU A 154 8.54 0.90 18.89
CA LEU A 154 9.98 1.05 18.71
C LEU A 154 10.52 2.28 19.44
N LYS A 155 9.86 3.43 19.28
CA LYS A 155 10.30 4.70 19.86
C LYS A 155 10.22 4.74 21.38
N PHE A 156 9.15 4.18 21.95
CA PHE A 156 8.91 4.17 23.39
C PHE A 156 9.14 2.78 23.99
N ASN A 157 10.07 2.00 23.43
CA ASN A 157 10.32 0.61 23.82
C ASN A 157 10.52 0.42 25.34
N ASN A 158 11.16 1.38 26.01
CA ASN A 158 11.37 1.32 27.47
C ASN A 158 10.08 1.44 28.29
N TYR A 159 9.04 2.08 27.73
CA TYR A 159 7.75 2.31 28.38
C TYR A 159 6.69 1.32 27.91
N ALA A 160 6.67 1.01 26.62
CA ALA A 160 5.73 0.09 25.99
C ALA A 160 6.24 -1.36 25.94
N LYS A 161 7.24 -1.74 26.76
CA LYS A 161 7.91 -3.06 26.70
C LYS A 161 6.93 -4.23 26.80
N ARG A 162 5.90 -4.09 27.64
CA ARG A 162 4.87 -5.11 27.89
C ARG A 162 3.72 -5.10 26.88
N LEU A 163 3.60 -4.05 26.06
CA LEU A 163 2.51 -3.92 25.10
C LEU A 163 2.95 -4.45 23.74
N SER A 164 2.22 -5.40 23.20
CA SER A 164 2.29 -5.79 21.80
C SER A 164 1.84 -4.65 20.87
N VAL A 165 2.14 -4.78 19.57
CA VAL A 165 1.67 -3.80 18.57
C VAL A 165 0.15 -3.76 18.50
N LEU A 166 -0.51 -4.93 18.64
CA LEU A 166 -1.97 -5.03 18.64
C LEU A 166 -2.58 -4.37 19.88
N GLU A 167 -2.00 -4.56 21.07
CA GLU A 167 -2.48 -3.88 22.28
C GLU A 167 -2.34 -2.34 22.18
N LEU A 168 -1.27 -1.84 21.57
CA LEU A 168 -1.13 -0.40 21.30
C LEU A 168 -2.14 0.10 20.27
N PHE A 169 -2.44 -0.70 19.25
CA PHE A 169 -3.48 -0.39 18.27
C PHE A 169 -4.88 -0.34 18.90
N GLU A 170 -5.23 -1.30 19.75
CA GLU A 170 -6.51 -1.29 20.46
C GLU A 170 -6.59 -0.17 21.51
N LEU A 171 -5.49 0.12 22.21
CA LEU A 171 -5.40 1.28 23.10
C LEU A 171 -5.69 2.57 22.32
N ARG A 172 -5.06 2.75 21.15
CA ARG A 172 -5.32 3.90 20.27
C ARG A 172 -6.81 3.98 19.90
N ARG A 173 -7.44 2.89 19.46
CA ARG A 173 -8.88 2.88 19.10
C ARG A 173 -9.78 3.26 20.28
N SER A 174 -9.43 2.82 21.50
CA SER A 174 -10.17 3.21 22.70
C SER A 174 -10.09 4.72 22.97
N VAL A 175 -8.92 5.32 22.73
CA VAL A 175 -8.69 6.76 22.87
C VAL A 175 -9.43 7.55 21.78
N GLU A 176 -9.41 7.08 20.53
CA GLU A 176 -10.20 7.65 19.42
C GLU A 176 -11.69 7.72 19.79
N SER A 177 -12.24 6.61 20.28
CA SER A 177 -13.64 6.52 20.74
C SER A 177 -13.93 7.48 21.90
N LYS A 178 -13.04 7.53 22.89
CA LYS A 178 -13.18 8.44 24.04
C LYS A 178 -13.21 9.92 23.61
N ILE A 179 -12.27 10.36 22.77
CA ILE A 179 -12.24 11.74 22.26
C ILE A 179 -13.50 12.05 21.45
N GLY A 180 -13.95 11.11 20.62
CA GLY A 180 -15.21 11.25 19.88
C GLY A 180 -16.41 11.46 20.81
N ALA A 181 -16.53 10.65 21.86
CA ALA A 181 -17.59 10.79 22.86
C ALA A 181 -17.52 12.13 23.62
N GLU A 182 -16.32 12.59 23.99
CA GLU A 182 -16.12 13.91 24.61
C GLU A 182 -16.56 15.06 23.70
N ASN A 183 -16.27 14.98 22.39
CA ASN A 183 -16.72 15.98 21.42
C ASN A 183 -18.25 15.98 21.25
N VAL A 184 -18.89 14.80 21.25
CA VAL A 184 -20.35 14.69 21.24
C VAL A 184 -20.96 15.37 22.48
N ALA A 185 -20.38 15.15 23.67
CA ALA A 185 -20.83 15.80 24.90
C ALA A 185 -20.71 17.33 24.86
N GLN A 186 -19.79 17.87 24.05
CA GLN A 186 -19.63 19.31 23.79
C GLN A 186 -20.51 19.82 22.64
N GLY A 187 -21.47 19.02 22.17
CA GLY A 187 -22.37 19.40 21.08
C GLY A 187 -21.71 19.40 19.70
N LYS A 188 -20.59 18.70 19.52
CA LYS A 188 -19.93 18.46 18.21
C LYS A 188 -20.22 17.05 17.71
N ASP A 189 -19.63 16.64 16.57
CA ASP A 189 -19.74 15.27 16.06
C ASP A 189 -18.70 14.35 16.72
N HIS A 190 -18.90 13.04 16.56
CA HIS A 190 -17.97 11.99 17.03
C HIS A 190 -16.71 11.94 16.15
N GLU A 191 -15.95 13.02 16.20
CA GLU A 191 -14.74 13.27 15.42
C GLU A 191 -13.55 13.47 16.36
N TYR A 192 -12.35 13.24 15.86
CA TYR A 192 -11.10 13.43 16.60
C TYR A 192 -9.99 13.93 15.66
N GLU A 193 -8.91 14.41 16.25
CA GLU A 193 -7.71 14.82 15.52
C GLU A 193 -6.54 13.95 16.00
N LEU A 194 -5.67 13.56 15.06
CA LEU A 194 -4.64 12.54 15.26
C LEU A 194 -3.59 12.91 16.31
N GLU A 195 -3.09 14.14 16.31
CA GLU A 195 -2.14 14.61 17.32
C GLU A 195 -2.76 14.53 18.72
N GLN A 196 -4.05 14.89 18.87
CA GLN A 196 -4.78 14.73 20.13
C GLN A 196 -4.88 13.26 20.57
N VAL A 197 -5.14 12.34 19.64
CA VAL A 197 -5.16 10.89 19.90
C VAL A 197 -3.79 10.43 20.40
N PHE A 198 -2.72 10.76 19.69
CA PHE A 198 -1.37 10.38 20.09
C PHE A 198 -0.97 11.01 21.42
N GLU A 199 -1.33 12.25 21.70
CA GLU A 199 -1.06 12.89 22.98
C GLU A 199 -1.68 12.08 24.14
N GLN A 200 -2.96 11.67 24.00
CA GLN A 200 -3.63 10.87 25.01
C GLN A 200 -3.05 9.46 25.15
N VAL A 201 -2.72 8.78 24.05
CA VAL A 201 -2.05 7.47 24.10
C VAL A 201 -0.70 7.60 24.81
N LEU A 202 0.09 8.62 24.48
CA LEU A 202 1.38 8.88 25.12
C LEU A 202 1.25 9.13 26.62
N ARG A 203 0.23 9.87 27.06
CA ARG A 203 -0.05 10.07 28.50
C ARG A 203 -0.30 8.76 29.24
N ILE A 204 -0.92 7.79 28.58
CA ILE A 204 -1.19 6.47 29.17
C ILE A 204 0.09 5.64 29.24
N ILE A 205 0.86 5.55 28.15
CA ILE A 205 2.04 4.68 28.10
C ILE A 205 3.28 5.29 28.76
N THR A 206 3.36 6.61 28.83
CA THR A 206 4.47 7.37 29.43
C THR A 206 3.93 8.37 30.44
N PRO A 207 3.43 7.91 31.61
CA PRO A 207 2.92 8.81 32.64
C PRO A 207 4.02 9.77 33.14
N ASP A 208 3.60 10.88 33.75
CA ASP A 208 4.48 11.85 34.43
C ASP A 208 5.49 12.58 33.54
N ARG A 209 5.20 12.72 32.24
CA ARG A 209 6.02 13.52 31.32
C ARG A 209 5.48 14.94 31.21
N SER A 210 6.35 15.85 30.77
CA SER A 210 5.97 17.24 30.56
C SER A 210 4.95 17.38 29.41
N LYS A 211 4.15 18.44 29.46
CA LYS A 211 3.23 18.78 28.36
C LYS A 211 3.95 18.89 27.02
N LEU A 212 5.12 19.53 26.99
CA LEU A 212 5.93 19.70 25.79
C LEU A 212 6.38 18.34 25.23
N PHE A 213 6.78 17.39 26.08
CA PHE A 213 7.12 16.04 25.66
C PHE A 213 5.96 15.38 24.91
N TYR A 214 4.74 15.44 25.43
CA TYR A 214 3.59 14.82 24.77
C TYR A 214 3.27 15.49 23.43
N GLN A 215 3.29 16.81 23.37
CA GLN A 215 3.00 17.58 22.15
C GLN A 215 4.00 17.30 21.03
N ASP A 216 5.31 17.35 21.32
CA ASP A 216 6.33 17.15 20.30
C ASP A 216 6.33 15.70 19.78
N ASN A 217 6.13 14.74 20.68
CA ASN A 217 6.07 13.32 20.29
C ASN A 217 4.80 12.97 19.54
N ALA A 218 3.65 13.55 19.91
CA ALA A 218 2.40 13.36 19.20
C ALA A 218 2.47 13.93 17.77
N ARG A 219 2.98 15.15 17.62
CA ARG A 219 3.22 15.77 16.31
C ARG A 219 4.14 14.92 15.44
N GLN A 220 5.23 14.40 16.02
CA GLN A 220 6.16 13.56 15.27
C GLN A 220 5.51 12.23 14.82
N LEU A 221 4.73 11.58 15.69
CA LEU A 221 3.99 10.36 15.33
C LEU A 221 2.95 10.63 14.23
N ALA A 222 2.22 11.75 14.32
CA ALA A 222 1.26 12.17 13.31
C ALA A 222 1.92 12.43 11.94
N GLU A 223 3.07 13.09 11.93
CA GLU A 223 3.85 13.30 10.70
C GLU A 223 4.36 11.98 10.11
N TRP A 224 4.79 11.02 10.93
CA TRP A 224 5.17 9.69 10.44
C TRP A 224 4.01 8.91 9.84
N GLU A 225 2.84 8.95 10.48
CA GLU A 225 1.62 8.34 9.95
C GLU A 225 1.22 8.98 8.63
N MET A 226 1.31 10.31 8.55
CA MET A 226 1.03 11.08 7.34
C MET A 226 1.97 10.70 6.18
N GLN A 227 3.27 10.58 6.45
CA GLN A 227 4.25 10.14 5.46
C GLN A 227 3.92 8.75 4.94
N HIS A 228 3.48 7.84 5.81
CA HIS A 228 3.09 6.49 5.39
C HIS A 228 1.78 6.49 4.60
N GLU A 229 0.77 7.25 5.04
CA GLU A 229 -0.47 7.48 4.31
C GLU A 229 -0.16 7.96 2.88
N MET A 230 0.73 8.93 2.71
CA MET A 230 1.13 9.43 1.40
C MET A 230 1.82 8.39 0.52
N LYS A 231 2.54 7.40 1.09
CA LYS A 231 3.22 6.34 0.33
C LYS A 231 2.25 5.33 -0.26
N VAL A 232 1.12 5.08 0.41
CA VAL A 232 0.14 4.05 0.00
C VAL A 232 -1.05 4.65 -0.76
N LEU A 233 -1.09 5.97 -0.93
CA LEU A 233 -2.15 6.65 -1.67
C LEU A 233 -1.82 6.76 -3.17
N TYR A 234 -2.81 6.48 -4.01
CA TYR A 234 -2.75 6.70 -5.46
C TYR A 234 -4.02 7.38 -5.98
N PRO A 235 -3.97 8.07 -7.14
CA PRO A 235 -5.12 8.83 -7.64
C PRO A 235 -6.20 7.92 -8.25
N ASP A 236 -7.47 8.16 -7.93
CA ASP A 236 -8.59 7.61 -8.72
C ASP A 236 -8.76 8.46 -9.98
N ARG A 237 -8.21 7.97 -11.10
CA ARG A 237 -8.21 8.71 -12.37
C ARG A 237 -9.64 9.01 -12.86
N PHE A 238 -10.58 8.11 -12.60
CA PHE A 238 -11.97 8.32 -13.01
C PHE A 238 -12.63 9.40 -12.14
N GLY A 239 -12.49 9.32 -10.82
CA GLY A 239 -13.02 10.31 -9.89
C GLY A 239 -12.45 11.71 -10.13
N GLN A 240 -11.13 11.81 -10.33
CA GLN A 240 -10.50 13.08 -10.68
C GLN A 240 -10.99 13.62 -12.04
N SER A 241 -11.23 12.75 -13.03
CA SER A 241 -11.80 13.19 -14.32
C SER A 241 -13.21 13.77 -14.16
N VAL A 242 -14.03 13.18 -13.29
CA VAL A 242 -15.38 13.67 -12.96
C VAL A 242 -15.30 15.02 -12.26
N PHE A 243 -14.40 15.15 -11.28
CA PHE A 243 -14.15 16.39 -10.54
C PHE A 243 -13.82 17.57 -11.48
N LYS A 244 -12.92 17.35 -12.45
CA LYS A 244 -12.54 18.36 -13.46
C LYS A 244 -13.72 18.82 -14.31
N ARG A 245 -14.56 17.88 -14.75
CA ARG A 245 -15.68 18.15 -15.65
C ARG A 245 -16.83 18.94 -15.02
N ILE A 246 -16.93 18.93 -13.69
CA ILE A 246 -17.97 19.68 -12.98
C ILE A 246 -17.67 21.18 -13.06
N LYS A 247 -18.66 21.97 -13.48
CA LYS A 247 -18.56 23.43 -13.52
C LYS A 247 -19.13 24.02 -12.24
N ALA A 248 -18.31 24.79 -11.52
CA ALA A 248 -18.70 25.51 -10.32
C ALA A 248 -17.90 26.81 -10.16
N GLU A 249 -18.48 27.81 -9.49
CA GLU A 249 -17.75 29.05 -9.13
C GLU A 249 -16.69 28.79 -8.05
N THR A 250 -16.96 27.85 -7.15
CA THR A 250 -16.03 27.42 -6.11
C THR A 250 -16.07 25.90 -6.00
N LYS A 251 -14.89 25.27 -6.12
CA LYS A 251 -14.71 23.84 -5.81
C LYS A 251 -13.90 23.69 -4.52
N ILE A 252 -14.33 22.77 -3.66
CA ILE A 252 -13.64 22.44 -2.41
C ILE A 252 -13.57 20.93 -2.23
N LEU A 253 -12.73 20.51 -1.30
CA LEU A 253 -12.75 19.15 -0.76
C LEU A 253 -13.36 19.17 0.64
N LEU A 254 -14.20 18.18 0.94
CA LEU A 254 -14.82 17.99 2.24
C LEU A 254 -14.59 16.54 2.67
N SER A 255 -13.86 16.33 3.75
CA SER A 255 -13.48 14.98 4.19
C SER A 255 -13.71 14.80 5.68
N ASP A 256 -14.34 13.68 6.03
CA ASP A 256 -14.41 13.19 7.41
C ASP A 256 -13.12 12.39 7.66
N PHE A 257 -12.06 13.08 8.07
CA PHE A 257 -10.72 12.51 8.21
C PHE A 257 -10.03 13.04 9.46
N TYR A 258 -9.21 12.20 10.07
CA TYR A 258 -8.57 12.46 11.37
C TYR A 258 -7.33 13.37 11.28
N MET A 259 -6.93 13.81 10.08
CA MET A 259 -5.86 14.79 9.87
C MET A 259 -6.42 16.16 9.43
N THR A 260 -5.78 17.23 9.88
CA THR A 260 -6.16 18.62 9.59
C THR A 260 -6.07 18.97 8.10
N LYS A 261 -6.71 20.06 7.69
CA LYS A 261 -6.56 20.60 6.32
C LYS A 261 -5.11 20.91 5.97
N GLU A 262 -4.27 21.34 6.92
CA GLU A 262 -2.84 21.59 6.69
C GLU A 262 -2.12 20.32 6.25
N ALA A 263 -2.42 19.19 6.91
CA ALA A 263 -1.90 17.88 6.53
C ALA A 263 -2.49 17.43 5.18
N LEU A 264 -3.81 17.47 5.00
CA LEU A 264 -4.46 17.09 3.73
C LEU A 264 -3.95 17.91 2.53
N ASN A 265 -3.51 19.15 2.75
CA ASN A 265 -2.94 19.98 1.68
C ASN A 265 -1.63 19.42 1.11
N LYS A 266 -0.88 18.59 1.84
CA LYS A 266 0.35 17.96 1.33
C LYS A 266 0.09 16.70 0.50
N ILE A 267 -1.16 16.24 0.34
CA ILE A 267 -1.51 15.00 -0.37
C ILE A 267 -1.11 15.05 -1.85
N LEU A 268 -0.03 14.33 -2.19
CA LEU A 268 0.61 14.29 -3.52
C LEU A 268 -0.24 13.72 -4.67
N PRO A 269 -1.22 12.81 -4.48
CA PRO A 269 -2.04 12.31 -5.60
C PRO A 269 -3.05 13.31 -6.18
N LEU A 270 -3.17 14.51 -5.62
CA LEU A 270 -4.13 15.53 -6.09
C LEU A 270 -3.50 16.61 -6.99
N LYS A 271 -2.23 16.45 -7.37
CA LYS A 271 -1.50 17.41 -8.22
C LYS A 271 -2.28 17.82 -9.47
N ASP A 272 -2.96 16.88 -10.11
CA ASP A 272 -3.67 17.10 -11.37
C ASP A 272 -4.95 17.93 -11.25
N ILE A 273 -5.51 18.06 -10.04
CA ILE A 273 -6.73 18.86 -9.77
C ILE A 273 -6.47 20.00 -8.78
N ARG A 274 -5.23 20.13 -8.28
CA ARG A 274 -4.88 21.07 -7.21
C ARG A 274 -5.23 22.51 -7.55
N SER A 275 -4.99 22.93 -8.80
CA SER A 275 -5.28 24.29 -9.26
C SER A 275 -6.77 24.64 -9.29
N GLU A 276 -7.66 23.65 -9.26
CA GLU A 276 -9.10 23.88 -9.24
C GLU A 276 -9.69 23.90 -7.82
N ILE A 277 -8.93 23.49 -6.81
CA ILE A 277 -9.39 23.37 -5.43
C ILE A 277 -9.15 24.70 -4.69
N LYS A 278 -10.23 25.35 -4.26
CA LYS A 278 -10.16 26.59 -3.46
C LYS A 278 -9.70 26.33 -2.03
N GLN A 279 -10.24 25.29 -1.40
CA GLN A 279 -9.89 24.92 -0.02
C GLN A 279 -10.25 23.46 0.28
N ILE A 280 -9.64 22.94 1.34
CA ILE A 280 -9.98 21.67 1.97
C ILE A 280 -10.64 21.96 3.32
N VAL A 281 -11.70 21.21 3.64
CA VAL A 281 -12.37 21.23 4.94
C VAL A 281 -12.30 19.82 5.51
N SER A 282 -11.66 19.69 6.68
CA SER A 282 -11.53 18.43 7.41
C SER A 282 -12.42 18.41 8.65
N SER A 283 -12.97 17.25 8.99
CA SER A 283 -13.63 17.02 10.28
C SER A 283 -12.64 17.14 11.45
N ALA A 284 -11.35 16.85 11.24
CA ALA A 284 -10.28 17.12 12.19
C ALA A 284 -10.00 18.62 12.43
N ASP A 285 -10.57 19.54 11.66
CA ASP A 285 -10.52 20.98 11.98
C ASP A 285 -11.82 21.44 12.64
N THR A 286 -12.95 20.99 12.07
CA THR A 286 -14.27 21.54 12.41
C THR A 286 -14.97 20.78 13.52
N ARG A 287 -14.61 19.51 13.74
CA ARG A 287 -15.34 18.53 14.57
C ARG A 287 -16.79 18.34 14.10
N LEU A 288 -17.06 18.60 12.83
CA LEU A 288 -18.36 18.45 12.18
C LEU A 288 -18.20 17.49 11.01
N ASN A 289 -19.13 16.57 10.85
CA ASN A 289 -19.05 15.52 9.83
C ASN A 289 -20.24 15.51 8.88
N LYS A 290 -20.09 14.75 7.79
CA LYS A 290 -21.11 14.64 6.74
C LYS A 290 -22.28 13.77 7.20
N ILE A 291 -22.04 12.78 8.06
CA ILE A 291 -23.06 11.86 8.61
C ILE A 291 -24.17 12.64 9.33
N SER A 292 -23.81 13.58 10.20
CA SER A 292 -24.77 14.42 10.93
C SER A 292 -25.41 15.47 10.03
N GLY A 293 -24.74 15.84 8.93
CA GLY A 293 -25.10 16.92 8.01
C GLY A 293 -24.55 18.28 8.42
N ARG A 294 -24.00 18.40 9.63
CA ARG A 294 -23.52 19.69 10.15
C ARG A 294 -22.31 20.23 9.40
N ALA A 295 -21.52 19.35 8.78
CA ALA A 295 -20.47 19.76 7.85
C ALA A 295 -21.05 20.57 6.67
N TYR A 296 -22.19 20.15 6.11
CA TYR A 296 -22.84 20.90 5.03
C TYR A 296 -23.39 22.24 5.50
N ASP A 297 -24.00 22.30 6.68
CA ASP A 297 -24.48 23.56 7.26
C ASP A 297 -23.34 24.54 7.52
N HIS A 298 -22.17 24.03 7.92
CA HIS A 298 -20.95 24.82 8.07
C HIS A 298 -20.50 25.40 6.72
N LEU A 299 -20.50 24.59 5.65
CA LEU A 299 -20.17 25.06 4.31
C LEU A 299 -21.15 26.11 3.80
N HIS A 300 -22.47 25.90 3.96
CA HIS A 300 -23.49 26.84 3.51
C HIS A 300 -23.36 28.20 4.18
N ARG A 301 -23.13 28.24 5.51
CA ARG A 301 -22.85 29.48 6.25
C ARG A 301 -21.57 30.17 5.77
N ARG A 302 -20.49 29.40 5.61
CA ARG A 302 -19.17 29.93 5.20
C ARG A 302 -19.19 30.52 3.79
N PHE A 303 -19.82 29.81 2.85
CA PHE A 303 -19.85 30.20 1.44
C PHE A 303 -21.06 31.04 1.06
N LYS A 304 -22.00 31.26 1.98
CA LYS A 304 -23.25 32.00 1.76
C LYS A 304 -24.01 31.45 0.55
N VAL A 305 -24.16 30.13 0.50
CA VAL A 305 -24.90 29.41 -0.56
C VAL A 305 -26.07 28.65 0.04
N ASN A 306 -27.16 28.55 -0.72
CA ASN A 306 -28.27 27.68 -0.36
C ASN A 306 -27.99 26.23 -0.75
N PRO A 307 -28.67 25.23 -0.15
CA PRO A 307 -28.49 23.83 -0.52
C PRO A 307 -28.70 23.55 -2.01
N SER A 308 -29.68 24.20 -2.65
CA SER A 308 -29.95 24.06 -4.08
C SER A 308 -28.84 24.60 -5.00
N GLU A 309 -27.94 25.42 -4.46
CA GLU A 309 -26.78 26.00 -5.14
C GLU A 309 -25.49 25.22 -4.87
N HIS A 310 -25.60 24.08 -4.19
CA HIS A 310 -24.50 23.19 -3.84
C HIS A 310 -24.64 21.85 -4.58
N LYS A 311 -23.54 21.40 -5.21
CA LYS A 311 -23.35 20.01 -5.64
C LYS A 311 -22.36 19.28 -4.75
N HIS A 312 -22.62 18.01 -4.43
CA HIS A 312 -21.69 17.16 -3.70
C HIS A 312 -21.44 15.81 -4.41
N LEU A 313 -20.21 15.32 -4.39
CA LEU A 313 -19.78 14.03 -4.93
C LEU A 313 -19.02 13.25 -3.85
N GLY A 314 -19.36 11.98 -3.64
CA GLY A 314 -18.62 11.10 -2.73
C GLY A 314 -19.05 9.65 -2.87
N ASP A 315 -18.31 8.74 -2.24
CA ASP A 315 -18.50 7.29 -2.33
C ASP A 315 -19.49 6.73 -1.30
N ASN A 316 -19.71 7.46 -0.20
CA ASN A 316 -20.55 6.96 0.88
C ASN A 316 -22.04 7.21 0.59
N LYS A 317 -22.82 6.12 0.57
CA LYS A 317 -24.26 6.17 0.30
C LYS A 317 -25.02 7.08 1.26
N TRP A 318 -24.72 7.01 2.56
CA TRP A 318 -25.42 7.82 3.55
C TRP A 318 -24.88 9.24 3.59
N SER A 319 -23.59 9.40 3.90
CA SER A 319 -23.01 10.70 4.20
C SER A 319 -22.87 11.59 2.97
N ASP A 320 -22.63 11.02 1.79
CA ASP A 320 -22.31 11.79 0.57
C ASP A 320 -23.44 11.82 -0.45
N PHE A 321 -24.42 10.93 -0.32
CA PHE A 321 -25.55 10.88 -1.24
C PHE A 321 -26.89 11.18 -0.56
N GLU A 322 -27.36 10.33 0.34
CA GLU A 322 -28.70 10.44 0.95
C GLU A 322 -28.83 11.65 1.87
N LYS A 323 -27.88 11.84 2.79
CA LYS A 323 -27.89 12.95 3.74
C LYS A 323 -27.87 14.33 3.05
N PRO A 324 -26.94 14.63 2.14
CA PRO A 324 -26.95 15.90 1.42
C PRO A 324 -28.21 16.06 0.55
N ALA A 325 -28.70 15.00 -0.09
CA ALA A 325 -29.95 15.05 -0.87
C ALA A 325 -31.15 15.44 0.01
N SER A 326 -31.23 14.93 1.24
CA SER A 326 -32.32 15.20 2.18
C SER A 326 -32.46 16.67 2.55
N ILE A 327 -31.37 17.43 2.51
CA ILE A 327 -31.35 18.88 2.80
C ILE A 327 -31.34 19.74 1.53
N GLY A 328 -31.55 19.13 0.35
CA GLY A 328 -31.70 19.84 -0.92
C GLY A 328 -30.41 20.08 -1.71
N ILE A 329 -29.29 19.47 -1.31
CA ILE A 329 -28.04 19.48 -2.09
C ILE A 329 -28.20 18.52 -3.27
N LYS A 330 -27.76 18.93 -4.46
CA LYS A 330 -27.65 18.00 -5.59
C LYS A 330 -26.45 17.09 -5.32
N SER A 331 -26.67 15.84 -4.91
CA SER A 331 -25.60 14.88 -4.64
C SER A 331 -25.50 13.78 -5.70
N ALA A 332 -24.32 13.17 -5.82
CA ALA A 332 -24.11 11.96 -6.62
C ALA A 332 -23.23 10.97 -5.87
N LEU A 333 -23.69 9.72 -5.85
CA LEU A 333 -22.91 8.58 -5.36
C LEU A 333 -21.86 8.19 -6.42
N PHE A 334 -20.60 8.26 -6.04
CA PHE A 334 -19.46 7.83 -6.83
C PHE A 334 -19.21 6.33 -6.61
N ILE A 335 -19.07 5.58 -7.71
CA ILE A 335 -18.76 4.15 -7.66
C ILE A 335 -17.76 3.86 -8.77
N ASN A 336 -16.62 3.29 -8.39
CA ASN A 336 -15.64 2.73 -9.32
C ASN A 336 -15.55 1.21 -9.07
N PRO A 337 -16.25 0.36 -9.86
CA PRO A 337 -16.42 -1.06 -9.54
C PRO A 337 -15.11 -1.82 -9.29
N LYS A 338 -14.05 -1.52 -10.04
CA LYS A 338 -12.74 -2.19 -9.88
C LYS A 338 -12.08 -1.82 -8.56
N GLU A 339 -12.17 -0.55 -8.17
CA GLU A 339 -11.59 -0.08 -6.90
C GLU A 339 -12.43 -0.56 -5.71
N GLU A 340 -13.76 -0.66 -5.86
CA GLU A 340 -14.62 -1.23 -4.83
C GLU A 340 -14.34 -2.72 -4.59
N GLU A 341 -14.07 -3.49 -5.64
CA GLU A 341 -13.63 -4.87 -5.52
C GLU A 341 -12.29 -4.98 -4.80
N LYS A 342 -11.30 -4.17 -5.19
CA LYS A 342 -9.99 -4.12 -4.51
C LYS A 342 -10.14 -3.75 -3.03
N ARG A 343 -10.96 -2.73 -2.73
CA ARG A 343 -11.23 -2.30 -1.35
C ARG A 343 -11.89 -3.39 -0.52
N ALA A 344 -12.86 -4.10 -1.09
CA ALA A 344 -13.50 -5.24 -0.42
C ALA A 344 -12.49 -6.35 -0.09
N ALA A 345 -11.62 -6.70 -1.04
CA ALA A 345 -10.56 -7.68 -0.82
C ALA A 345 -9.58 -7.24 0.28
N LEU A 346 -9.20 -5.96 0.32
CA LEU A 346 -8.36 -5.39 1.38
C LEU A 346 -9.03 -5.45 2.76
N ASN A 347 -10.33 -5.12 2.84
CA ASN A 347 -11.10 -5.20 4.09
C ASN A 347 -11.18 -6.64 4.61
N GLU A 348 -11.43 -7.60 3.71
CA GLU A 348 -11.48 -9.01 4.04
C GLU A 348 -10.12 -9.52 4.51
N ALA A 349 -9.05 -9.24 3.78
CA ALA A 349 -7.69 -9.62 4.15
C ALA A 349 -7.30 -9.07 5.54
N PHE A 350 -7.57 -7.79 5.79
CA PHE A 350 -7.31 -7.17 7.10
C PHE A 350 -8.10 -7.83 8.23
N SER A 351 -9.39 -8.10 8.01
CA SER A 351 -10.26 -8.73 9.02
C SER A 351 -9.83 -10.16 9.34
N GLN A 352 -9.46 -10.93 8.32
CA GLN A 352 -8.93 -12.27 8.52
C GLN A 352 -7.60 -12.21 9.29
N ARG A 353 -6.74 -11.25 8.98
CA ARG A 353 -5.43 -11.07 9.61
C ARG A 353 -5.50 -10.90 11.13
N LEU A 354 -6.41 -10.07 11.61
CA LEU A 354 -6.57 -9.82 13.05
C LEU A 354 -6.97 -11.07 13.84
N ASN A 355 -7.54 -12.07 13.17
CA ASN A 355 -8.02 -13.31 13.77
C ASN A 355 -7.08 -14.51 13.56
N LYS A 356 -5.97 -14.36 12.83
CA LYS A 356 -5.02 -15.45 12.55
C LYS A 356 -4.02 -15.65 13.69
N GLU A 357 -3.85 -16.90 14.10
CA GLU A 357 -2.67 -17.30 14.88
C GLU A 357 -1.45 -17.42 13.96
N GLY A 358 -0.26 -17.01 14.43
CA GLY A 358 1.00 -17.09 13.67
C GLY A 358 1.37 -15.81 12.91
N PHE A 359 2.12 -15.94 11.79
CA PHE A 359 2.53 -14.79 10.97
C PHE A 359 1.40 -14.39 10.02
N PRO A 360 0.76 -13.22 10.21
CA PRO A 360 -0.57 -13.02 9.67
C PRO A 360 -0.53 -12.39 8.25
N TYR A 361 0.68 -12.16 7.70
CA TYR A 361 0.94 -11.69 6.34
C TYR A 361 1.50 -12.80 5.44
N LYS A 362 1.31 -14.08 5.81
CA LYS A 362 1.96 -15.19 5.14
C LYS A 362 1.53 -15.29 3.68
N GLU A 363 0.23 -15.30 3.42
CA GLU A 363 -0.31 -15.48 2.08
C GLU A 363 0.00 -14.29 1.16
N GLU A 364 -0.09 -13.06 1.68
CA GLU A 364 0.29 -11.87 0.93
C GLU A 364 1.78 -11.87 0.59
N MET A 365 2.63 -12.27 1.54
CA MET A 365 4.06 -12.43 1.29
C MET A 365 4.34 -13.51 0.25
N GLU A 366 3.71 -14.67 0.35
CA GLU A 366 3.84 -15.74 -0.66
C GLU A 366 3.40 -15.25 -2.04
N SER A 367 2.30 -14.50 -2.13
CA SER A 367 1.84 -13.88 -3.38
C SER A 367 2.90 -12.93 -3.96
N LEU A 368 3.43 -12.01 -3.14
CA LEU A 368 4.47 -11.06 -3.56
C LEU A 368 5.74 -11.77 -4.05
N LEU A 369 6.15 -12.84 -3.37
CA LEU A 369 7.31 -13.63 -3.77
C LEU A 369 7.07 -14.37 -5.10
N ASN A 370 5.86 -14.85 -5.35
CA ASN A 370 5.50 -15.51 -6.60
C ASN A 370 5.43 -14.55 -7.81
N GLU A 371 5.24 -13.26 -7.58
CA GLU A 371 5.26 -12.23 -8.64
C GLU A 371 6.68 -11.91 -9.12
N ILE A 372 7.71 -12.24 -8.33
CA ILE A 372 9.11 -11.99 -8.69
C ILE A 372 9.52 -12.92 -9.82
N LYS A 373 9.77 -12.35 -10.99
CA LYS A 373 10.20 -13.08 -12.18
C LYS A 373 11.70 -13.32 -12.14
N VAL A 374 12.10 -14.54 -12.55
CA VAL A 374 13.50 -14.86 -12.80
C VAL A 374 14.04 -13.94 -13.90
N PRO A 375 15.23 -13.32 -13.73
CA PRO A 375 15.84 -12.49 -14.76
C PRO A 375 16.08 -13.25 -16.07
N GLU A 376 15.97 -12.56 -17.20
CA GLU A 376 16.30 -13.12 -18.50
C GLU A 376 17.81 -13.43 -18.58
N GLY A 377 18.17 -14.51 -19.28
CA GLY A 377 19.58 -14.92 -19.49
C GLY A 377 20.13 -15.89 -18.44
N TYR A 378 19.36 -16.25 -17.41
CA TYR A 378 19.76 -17.26 -16.43
C TYR A 378 19.68 -18.67 -17.04
N SER A 379 20.69 -19.48 -16.79
CA SER A 379 20.64 -20.92 -17.05
C SER A 379 19.54 -21.60 -16.21
N LYS A 380 19.26 -22.87 -16.52
CA LYS A 380 18.28 -23.66 -15.74
C LYS A 380 18.68 -23.75 -14.26
N GLU A 381 19.96 -23.99 -13.98
CA GLU A 381 20.47 -24.09 -12.61
C GLU A 381 20.38 -22.75 -11.86
N GLU A 382 20.81 -21.66 -12.50
CA GLU A 382 20.71 -20.31 -11.92
C GLU A 382 19.26 -19.90 -11.68
N SER A 383 18.35 -20.29 -12.56
CA SER A 383 16.91 -20.04 -12.40
C SER A 383 16.33 -20.76 -11.17
N GLU A 384 16.72 -22.01 -10.94
CA GLU A 384 16.29 -22.75 -9.74
C GLU A 384 16.90 -22.16 -8.46
N LEU A 385 18.18 -21.78 -8.49
CA LEU A 385 18.83 -21.08 -7.38
C LEU A 385 18.18 -19.73 -7.09
N PHE A 386 17.77 -18.98 -8.12
CA PHE A 386 17.08 -17.71 -7.96
C PHE A 386 15.70 -17.88 -7.31
N LYS A 387 14.93 -18.90 -7.73
CA LYS A 387 13.63 -19.23 -7.13
C LYS A 387 13.80 -19.63 -5.66
N LEU A 388 14.79 -20.45 -5.35
CA LEU A 388 15.14 -20.82 -3.97
C LEU A 388 15.51 -19.57 -3.15
N GLY A 389 16.38 -18.72 -3.68
CA GLY A 389 16.76 -17.46 -3.04
C GLY A 389 15.56 -16.55 -2.77
N THR A 390 14.65 -16.43 -3.73
CA THR A 390 13.41 -15.66 -3.61
C THR A 390 12.52 -16.21 -2.50
N LYS A 391 12.27 -17.53 -2.50
CA LYS A 391 11.46 -18.22 -1.49
C LYS A 391 11.99 -18.01 -0.06
N TYR A 392 13.31 -18.05 0.14
CA TYR A 392 13.93 -17.89 1.45
C TYR A 392 14.34 -16.45 1.79
N SER A 393 14.17 -15.51 0.86
CA SER A 393 14.52 -14.10 1.06
C SER A 393 13.89 -13.44 2.31
N PRO A 394 12.66 -13.79 2.75
CA PRO A 394 12.09 -13.20 3.97
C PRO A 394 12.92 -13.45 5.22
N ILE A 395 13.60 -14.60 5.32
CA ILE A 395 14.45 -14.93 6.49
C ILE A 395 15.54 -13.87 6.65
N TYR A 396 16.21 -13.52 5.57
CA TYR A 396 17.28 -12.52 5.57
C TYR A 396 16.73 -11.11 5.78
N PHE A 397 15.58 -10.79 5.16
CA PHE A 397 14.90 -9.52 5.39
C PHE A 397 14.55 -9.31 6.87
N PHE A 398 13.87 -10.28 7.50
CA PHE A 398 13.46 -10.18 8.89
C PHE A 398 14.63 -10.21 9.87
N TYR A 399 15.69 -10.95 9.56
CA TYR A 399 16.92 -10.91 10.34
C TYR A 399 17.52 -9.50 10.37
N VAL A 400 17.69 -8.87 9.20
CA VAL A 400 18.23 -7.50 9.13
C VAL A 400 17.26 -6.48 9.73
N LEU A 401 15.94 -6.68 9.58
CA LEU A 401 14.92 -5.87 10.24
C LEU A 401 15.07 -5.93 11.76
N GLN A 402 15.25 -7.12 12.32
CA GLN A 402 15.46 -7.31 13.76
C GLN A 402 16.76 -6.66 14.24
N LEU A 403 17.86 -6.77 13.48
CA LEU A 403 19.12 -6.08 13.79
C LEU A 403 18.91 -4.56 13.84
N TRP A 404 18.23 -4.02 12.82
CA TRP A 404 17.93 -2.59 12.75
C TRP A 404 17.07 -2.14 13.93
N GLU A 405 15.97 -2.84 14.22
CA GLU A 405 15.12 -2.51 15.37
C GLU A 405 15.86 -2.57 16.69
N THR A 406 16.73 -3.56 16.86
CA THR A 406 17.52 -3.74 18.08
C THR A 406 18.49 -2.59 18.25
N ALA A 407 19.22 -2.22 17.17
CA ALA A 407 20.10 -1.07 17.17
C ALA A 407 19.34 0.22 17.51
N TYR A 408 18.16 0.44 16.92
CA TYR A 408 17.32 1.60 17.23
C TYR A 408 16.93 1.65 18.72
N LYS A 409 16.44 0.54 19.27
CA LYS A 409 16.03 0.43 20.67
C LYS A 409 17.18 0.66 21.65
N LEU A 410 18.40 0.29 21.27
CA LEU A 410 19.62 0.47 22.07
C LEU A 410 20.30 1.84 21.86
N GLY A 411 19.78 2.68 20.95
CA GLY A 411 20.42 3.96 20.61
C GLY A 411 21.73 3.80 19.84
N ILE A 412 21.92 2.67 19.16
CA ILE A 412 23.10 2.39 18.33
C ILE A 412 22.93 3.10 16.98
N GLU A 413 23.90 3.95 16.63
CA GLU A 413 23.87 4.72 15.39
C GLU A 413 24.47 3.99 14.19
N THR A 414 25.21 2.91 14.41
CA THR A 414 25.97 2.22 13.35
C THR A 414 26.05 0.72 13.64
N ILE A 415 25.67 -0.09 12.65
CA ILE A 415 25.87 -1.55 12.64
C ILE A 415 27.07 -1.85 11.74
N HIS A 416 28.08 -2.51 12.32
CA HIS A 416 29.26 -2.96 11.59
C HIS A 416 29.06 -4.39 11.08
N TYR A 417 29.18 -4.57 9.77
CA TYR A 417 29.16 -5.86 9.09
C TYR A 417 30.58 -6.29 8.77
N PHE A 418 30.91 -7.55 8.96
CA PHE A 418 32.23 -8.08 8.61
C PHE A 418 32.29 -8.51 7.14
N THR A 419 33.48 -8.48 6.55
CA THR A 419 33.74 -9.01 5.20
C THR A 419 33.28 -10.45 5.02
N ARG A 420 33.08 -10.87 3.76
CA ARG A 420 32.49 -12.15 3.33
C ARG A 420 30.97 -12.18 3.51
N GLU A 421 30.45 -12.93 4.47
CA GLU A 421 29.00 -13.15 4.63
C GLU A 421 28.26 -11.86 5.06
N GLY A 422 28.92 -10.98 5.83
CA GLY A 422 28.33 -9.72 6.28
C GLY A 422 28.04 -8.72 5.16
N ILE A 423 28.74 -8.81 4.01
CA ILE A 423 28.50 -7.97 2.84
C ILE A 423 27.06 -8.15 2.33
N PHE A 424 26.54 -9.38 2.38
CA PHE A 424 25.17 -9.67 1.95
C PHE A 424 24.13 -8.98 2.85
N PHE A 425 24.29 -9.09 4.18
CA PHE A 425 23.39 -8.44 5.13
C PHE A 425 23.47 -6.91 5.07
N LYS A 426 24.67 -6.36 4.86
CA LYS A 426 24.85 -4.93 4.61
C LYS A 426 24.04 -4.48 3.39
N LYS A 427 24.10 -5.22 2.28
CA LYS A 427 23.31 -4.89 1.07
C LYS A 427 21.81 -4.86 1.35
N ILE A 428 21.29 -5.74 2.21
CA ILE A 428 19.87 -5.72 2.63
C ILE A 428 19.58 -4.49 3.50
N HIS A 429 20.44 -4.19 4.48
CA HIS A 429 20.32 -2.99 5.32
C HIS A 429 20.27 -1.73 4.46
N ASP A 430 21.19 -1.59 3.50
CA ASP A 430 21.26 -0.44 2.59
C ASP A 430 19.95 -0.23 1.80
N GLN A 431 19.15 -1.28 1.58
CA GLN A 431 17.83 -1.14 0.95
C GLN A 431 16.82 -0.45 1.88
N PHE A 432 16.89 -0.65 3.20
CA PHE A 432 15.99 0.02 4.14
C PHE A 432 16.16 1.53 4.11
N ALA A 433 17.42 1.99 4.04
CA ALA A 433 17.76 3.40 3.88
C ALA A 433 17.23 3.96 2.54
N LYS A 434 17.55 3.28 1.43
CA LYS A 434 17.12 3.70 0.08
C LYS A 434 15.61 3.82 -0.06
N GLN A 435 14.84 2.93 0.57
CA GLN A 435 13.39 2.93 0.54
C GLN A 435 12.75 3.84 1.59
N SER A 436 13.57 4.54 2.40
CA SER A 436 13.12 5.30 3.57
C SER A 436 12.12 4.48 4.41
N PHE A 437 12.46 3.21 4.63
CA PHE A 437 11.53 2.21 5.18
C PHE A 437 11.04 2.63 6.57
N PHE A 438 11.93 3.25 7.34
CA PHE A 438 11.66 3.83 8.64
C PHE A 438 11.66 5.36 8.58
N PRO A 439 10.79 6.04 9.35
CA PRO A 439 10.77 7.49 9.42
C PRO A 439 11.69 8.06 10.52
N PHE A 440 12.52 7.22 11.14
CA PHE A 440 13.48 7.58 12.18
C PHE A 440 14.81 8.07 11.59
N LYS A 441 15.74 8.52 12.46
CA LYS A 441 17.15 8.70 12.08
C LYS A 441 17.69 7.37 11.53
N GLU A 442 18.36 7.45 10.39
CA GLU A 442 18.97 6.30 9.75
C GLU A 442 20.07 5.72 10.63
N ILE A 443 20.06 4.39 10.79
CA ILE A 443 21.16 3.63 11.39
C ILE A 443 22.13 3.32 10.27
N LYS A 444 23.39 3.70 10.44
CA LYS A 444 24.41 3.48 9.42
C LYS A 444 24.79 2.00 9.35
N SER A 445 25.24 1.58 8.17
CA SER A 445 25.76 0.25 7.91
C SER A 445 27.20 0.37 7.39
N ASP A 446 28.16 -0.04 8.21
CA ASP A 446 29.59 0.05 7.85
C ASP A 446 30.18 -1.33 7.66
N LEU A 447 31.12 -1.45 6.71
CA LEU A 447 31.86 -2.68 6.47
C LEU A 447 33.19 -2.59 7.23
N ILE A 448 33.47 -3.58 8.07
CA ILE A 448 34.79 -3.77 8.66
C ILE A 448 35.46 -4.93 7.92
N GLU A 449 36.63 -4.64 7.35
CA GLU A 449 37.49 -5.63 6.71
C GLU A 449 38.25 -6.42 7.77
N VAL A 450 37.70 -7.58 8.12
CA VAL A 450 38.31 -8.51 9.07
C VAL A 450 38.33 -9.92 8.49
N SER A 451 39.50 -10.53 8.53
CA SER A 451 39.64 -11.95 8.25
C SER A 451 39.42 -12.76 9.53
N ARG A 452 39.03 -14.03 9.38
CA ARG A 452 39.01 -14.98 10.52
C ARG A 452 40.39 -15.10 11.16
N MET A 453 41.45 -15.02 10.34
CA MET A 453 42.84 -15.00 10.79
C MET A 453 43.11 -13.85 11.76
N SER A 454 42.76 -12.63 11.35
CA SER A 454 43.00 -11.41 12.14
C SER A 454 42.20 -11.33 13.44
N THR A 455 41.11 -12.09 13.57
CA THR A 455 40.28 -12.11 14.80
C THR A 455 40.51 -13.35 15.66
N PHE A 456 41.23 -14.36 15.15
CA PHE A 456 41.39 -15.62 15.86
C PHE A 456 42.17 -15.44 17.17
N ALA A 457 43.35 -14.80 17.12
CA ALA A 457 44.20 -14.55 18.29
C ALA A 457 43.42 -13.87 19.43
N ALA A 458 42.70 -12.79 19.12
CA ALA A 458 41.85 -12.08 20.08
C ALA A 458 40.67 -12.91 20.64
N SER A 459 40.33 -14.04 20.01
CA SER A 459 39.28 -14.96 20.46
C SER A 459 39.78 -16.12 21.31
N VAL A 460 41.10 -16.26 21.48
CA VAL A 460 41.73 -17.33 22.27
C VAL A 460 41.79 -16.90 23.73
N GLY A 461 40.92 -17.46 24.57
CA GLY A 461 40.87 -17.15 26.01
C GLY A 461 42.02 -17.78 26.81
N SER A 462 42.55 -18.91 26.35
CA SER A 462 43.71 -19.60 26.91
C SER A 462 44.46 -20.37 25.82
N VAL A 463 45.78 -20.52 25.99
CA VAL A 463 46.63 -21.30 25.08
C VAL A 463 46.58 -22.78 25.46
N GLU A 464 45.37 -23.34 25.53
CA GLU A 464 45.17 -24.76 25.77
C GLU A 464 44.96 -25.48 24.45
N PHE A 465 45.48 -26.71 24.35
CA PHE A 465 45.39 -27.52 23.14
C PHE A 465 43.93 -27.70 22.64
N TYR A 466 42.97 -27.80 23.56
CA TYR A 466 41.55 -27.90 23.21
C TYR A 466 41.00 -26.58 22.63
N GLU A 467 41.38 -25.44 23.21
CA GLU A 467 40.96 -24.11 22.74
C GLU A 467 41.55 -23.82 21.35
N LEU A 468 42.83 -24.15 21.18
CA LEU A 468 43.53 -24.04 19.90
C LEU A 468 42.94 -24.99 18.84
N LYS A 469 42.27 -26.10 19.22
CA LYS A 469 41.58 -26.98 18.26
C LYS A 469 40.54 -26.26 17.40
N ARG A 470 40.02 -25.10 17.86
CA ARG A 470 39.14 -24.24 17.08
C ARG A 470 39.79 -23.77 15.77
N ILE A 471 41.10 -23.49 15.76
CA ILE A 471 41.86 -23.12 14.57
C ILE A 471 41.99 -24.28 13.59
N TRP A 472 42.19 -25.46 14.16
CA TRP A 472 42.52 -26.70 13.46
C TRP A 472 41.29 -27.31 12.79
N ASN A 473 40.11 -27.09 13.36
CA ASN A 473 38.85 -27.38 12.69
C ASN A 473 38.61 -26.48 11.46
N GLN A 474 39.18 -25.27 11.43
CA GLN A 474 39.05 -24.34 10.29
C GLN A 474 40.15 -24.57 9.24
N TYR A 475 41.38 -24.82 9.68
CA TYR A 475 42.56 -25.07 8.86
C TYR A 475 43.12 -26.45 9.20
N LYS A 476 42.54 -27.47 8.56
CA LYS A 476 42.79 -28.87 8.91
C LYS A 476 44.24 -29.31 8.68
N TYR A 477 44.83 -28.87 7.59
CA TYR A 477 46.24 -29.08 7.30
C TYR A 477 46.92 -27.72 7.38
N GLN A 478 47.91 -27.60 8.26
CA GLN A 478 48.73 -26.40 8.37
C GLN A 478 50.09 -26.75 8.96
N SER A 479 51.10 -25.94 8.66
CA SER A 479 52.41 -26.02 9.28
C SER A 479 52.44 -25.28 10.63
N ILE A 480 53.46 -25.52 11.45
CA ILE A 480 53.62 -24.78 12.71
C ILE A 480 53.86 -23.28 12.46
N ASN A 481 54.53 -22.93 11.35
CA ASN A 481 54.73 -21.53 10.97
C ASN A 481 53.40 -20.86 10.61
N SER A 482 52.56 -21.51 9.80
CA SER A 482 51.23 -21.00 9.46
C SER A 482 50.32 -20.88 10.69
N PHE A 483 50.44 -21.80 11.65
CA PHE A 483 49.75 -21.71 12.94
C PHE A 483 50.18 -20.48 13.74
N LEU A 484 51.49 -20.24 13.89
CA LEU A 484 52.02 -19.08 14.62
C LEU A 484 51.63 -17.76 13.94
N VAL A 485 51.71 -17.70 12.61
CA VAL A 485 51.24 -16.53 11.83
C VAL A 485 49.74 -16.27 12.05
N THR A 486 48.92 -17.31 12.19
CA THR A 486 47.49 -17.16 12.51
C THR A 486 47.27 -16.51 13.88
N LEU A 487 48.16 -16.78 14.83
CA LEU A 487 48.14 -16.14 16.14
C LEU A 487 48.74 -14.72 16.13
N GLY A 488 49.19 -14.22 14.98
CA GLY A 488 49.88 -12.93 14.86
C GLY A 488 51.32 -12.97 15.38
N ILE A 489 51.92 -14.16 15.49
CA ILE A 489 53.23 -14.39 16.06
C ILE A 489 54.26 -14.61 14.94
N ASP A 490 55.42 -13.96 15.05
CA ASP A 490 56.56 -14.23 14.17
C ASP A 490 57.14 -15.63 14.46
N PRO A 491 57.13 -16.57 13.49
CA PRO A 491 57.66 -17.92 13.69
C PRO A 491 59.14 -17.97 14.09
N ALA A 492 59.93 -16.94 13.73
CA ALA A 492 61.34 -16.87 14.09
C ALA A 492 61.56 -16.89 15.61
N LEU A 493 60.60 -16.37 16.39
CA LEU A 493 60.64 -16.37 17.85
C LEU A 493 60.59 -17.78 18.46
N PHE A 494 60.14 -18.79 17.70
CA PHE A 494 59.91 -20.17 18.16
C PHE A 494 60.85 -21.19 17.49
N ALA A 495 61.88 -20.75 16.78
CA ALA A 495 62.80 -21.63 16.04
C ALA A 495 63.47 -22.69 16.94
N GLU A 496 63.92 -22.30 18.14
CA GLU A 496 64.53 -23.21 19.13
C GLU A 496 63.54 -24.28 19.62
N ASP A 497 62.30 -23.87 19.90
CA ASP A 497 61.22 -24.76 20.33
C ASP A 497 60.89 -25.77 19.21
N ILE A 498 60.74 -25.30 17.97
CA ILE A 498 60.45 -26.15 16.81
C ILE A 498 61.59 -27.16 16.56
N GLN A 499 62.85 -26.72 16.68
CA GLN A 499 64.02 -27.58 16.52
C GLN A 499 64.12 -28.62 17.63
N LYS A 500 63.87 -28.23 18.89
CA LYS A 500 63.87 -29.12 20.07
C LYS A 500 62.96 -30.33 19.87
N PHE A 501 61.78 -30.12 19.29
CA PHE A 501 60.78 -31.18 19.04
C PHE A 501 60.88 -31.84 17.66
N LYS A 502 61.93 -31.53 16.86
CA LYS A 502 62.15 -32.08 15.51
C LYS A 502 60.92 -31.93 14.61
N ILE A 503 60.30 -30.75 14.68
CA ILE A 503 59.17 -30.38 13.85
C ILE A 503 59.70 -29.74 12.57
N ASP A 504 59.09 -30.11 11.44
CA ASP A 504 59.39 -29.47 10.16
C ASP A 504 58.51 -28.21 10.09
N PRO A 505 59.12 -27.01 10.04
CA PRO A 505 58.40 -25.74 10.19
C PRO A 505 57.38 -25.47 9.08
N GLU A 506 57.60 -26.02 7.88
CA GLU A 506 56.79 -25.76 6.68
C GLU A 506 55.87 -26.92 6.31
N LYS A 507 56.03 -28.09 6.94
CA LYS A 507 55.24 -29.27 6.61
C LYS A 507 53.79 -29.13 7.09
N GLU A 508 52.86 -29.13 6.15
CA GLU A 508 51.43 -29.17 6.46
C GLU A 508 51.01 -30.53 7.02
N VAL A 509 50.43 -30.52 8.21
CA VAL A 509 49.88 -31.72 8.88
C VAL A 509 48.58 -31.39 9.61
N GLU A 510 47.81 -32.42 9.98
CA GLU A 510 46.80 -32.28 11.03
C GLU A 510 47.53 -32.19 12.38
N ILE A 511 47.95 -30.99 12.78
CA ILE A 511 48.80 -30.72 13.96
C ILE A 511 48.32 -31.52 15.18
N TRP A 512 47.00 -31.56 15.42
CA TRP A 512 46.44 -32.22 16.60
C TRP A 512 46.48 -33.76 16.59
N LYS A 513 46.75 -34.38 15.44
CA LYS A 513 46.86 -35.84 15.30
C LYS A 513 48.28 -36.35 15.38
N VAL A 514 49.27 -35.47 15.37
CA VAL A 514 50.68 -35.85 15.28
C VAL A 514 51.31 -35.72 16.67
N ALA A 515 51.80 -36.83 17.22
CA ALA A 515 52.31 -36.93 18.60
C ALA A 515 53.33 -35.84 18.97
N LYS A 516 54.33 -35.58 18.12
CA LYS A 516 55.36 -34.55 18.39
C LYS A 516 54.81 -33.14 18.59
N TYR A 517 53.65 -32.82 18.01
CA TYR A 517 53.00 -31.53 18.24
C TYR A 517 52.19 -31.54 19.54
N GLN A 518 51.58 -32.67 19.91
CA GLN A 518 50.95 -32.83 21.23
C GLN A 518 51.99 -32.66 22.35
N ASP A 519 53.20 -33.22 22.17
CA ASP A 519 54.32 -33.04 23.09
C ASP A 519 54.77 -31.58 23.16
N LEU A 520 54.82 -30.87 22.03
CA LEU A 520 55.13 -29.44 21.96
C LEU A 520 54.10 -28.60 22.74
N PHE A 521 52.80 -28.86 22.58
CA PHE A 521 51.74 -28.15 23.31
C PHE A 521 51.58 -28.60 24.77
N ALA A 522 52.27 -29.66 25.20
CA ALA A 522 52.38 -30.05 26.61
C ALA A 522 53.56 -29.35 27.32
N ASP A 523 54.50 -28.78 26.57
CA ASP A 523 55.62 -28.00 27.12
C ASP A 523 55.12 -26.65 27.65
N LYS A 524 55.22 -26.47 28.98
CA LYS A 524 54.74 -25.25 29.65
C LYS A 524 55.44 -23.99 29.15
N ASN A 525 56.73 -24.04 28.84
CA ASN A 525 57.47 -22.87 28.37
C ASN A 525 56.97 -22.45 26.99
N PHE A 526 56.70 -23.40 26.10
CA PHE A 526 56.14 -23.11 24.78
C PHE A 526 54.75 -22.46 24.88
N VAL A 527 53.87 -23.03 25.72
CA VAL A 527 52.51 -22.52 25.94
C VAL A 527 52.52 -21.12 26.56
N GLU A 528 53.32 -20.89 27.61
CA GLU A 528 53.46 -19.58 28.26
C GLU A 528 54.05 -18.54 27.29
N LYS A 529 54.98 -18.96 26.44
CA LYS A 529 55.59 -18.08 25.42
C LYS A 529 54.57 -17.69 24.36
N ILE A 530 53.74 -18.62 23.87
CA ILE A 530 52.62 -18.26 22.97
C ILE A 530 51.65 -17.30 23.67
N ALA A 531 51.27 -17.59 24.92
CA ALA A 531 50.33 -16.75 25.66
C ALA A 531 50.83 -15.30 25.77
N ARG A 532 52.14 -15.12 26.02
CA ARG A 532 52.78 -13.80 26.09
C ARG A 532 52.74 -13.00 24.78
N TYR A 533 52.71 -13.66 23.63
CA TYR A 533 52.70 -12.99 22.31
C TYR A 533 51.30 -12.87 21.70
N ALA A 534 50.36 -13.76 22.08
CA ALA A 534 49.00 -13.79 21.56
C ALA A 534 47.96 -13.03 22.41
N GLN A 535 48.26 -12.77 23.69
CA GLN A 535 47.45 -12.00 24.64
C GLN A 535 48.17 -10.72 25.04
#